data_AF-A0A7C6IW95-F1
#
_entry.id   AF-A0A7C6IW95-F1
#
_cell.length_a   1.000
_cell.length_b   1.000
_cell.length_c   1.000
_cell.angle_alpha   90.00
_cell.angle_beta   90.00
_cell.angle_gamma   90.00
#
_symmetry.space_group_name_H-M   'P 1'
#
loop_
_entity.id
_entity.type
_entity.pdbx_description
1 polymer ?
#
loop_
_entity_poly.entity_id
_entity_poly.type
_entity_poly.pdbx_seq_one_letter_code
_entity_poly.pdbx_strand_id
1 'polypeptide(L)' 'MNTFYIIHVVVGLWLIVSNYTRMLQPTSLMWNNIIIGIIIAVYSGYYLLFGGEVEIRDRS' A
#
# COMPACT_ATOMS: atom_id res chain seq x y z
N MET A 1 -17.33 6.91 6.15
CA MET A 1 -16.40 6.58 5.04
C MET A 1 -14.94 6.68 5.54
N ASN A 2 -14.53 5.89 6.55
CA ASN A 2 -13.15 5.95 7.09
C ASN A 2 -12.40 4.61 7.02
N THR A 3 -13.10 3.48 6.87
CA THR A 3 -12.50 2.14 6.91
C THR A 3 -11.48 1.93 5.79
N PHE A 4 -11.73 2.46 4.59
CA PHE A 4 -10.81 2.34 3.46
C PHE A 4 -9.46 3.02 3.72
N TYR A 5 -9.44 4.22 4.31
CA TYR A 5 -8.18 4.91 4.62
C TYR A 5 -7.41 4.22 5.75
N ILE A 6 -8.12 3.73 6.77
CA ILE A 6 -7.51 3.05 7.93
C ILE A 6 -6.74 1.81 7.48
N ILE A 7 -7.26 1.02 6.53
CA ILE A 7 -6.59 -0.18 6.04
C ILE A 7 -5.23 0.16 5.41
N HIS A 8 -5.14 1.22 4.61
CA HIS A 8 -3.88 1.64 3.98
C HIS A 8 -2.84 2.05 5.01
N VAL A 9 -3.27 2.85 6.00
CA VAL A 9 -2.40 3.30 7.09
C VAL A 9 -1.90 2.10 7.90
N VAL A 10 -2.79 1.17 8.26
CA VAL A 10 -2.43 -0.04 9.01
C VAL A 10 -1.45 -0.93 8.22
N VAL A 11 -1.67 -1.12 6.92
CA VAL A 11 -0.80 -1.94 6.06
C VAL A 11 0.59 -1.29 5.89
N GLY A 12 0.65 0.03 5.70
CA GLY A 12 1.92 0.76 5.64
C GLY A 12 2.70 0.71 6.96
N LEU A 13 1.98 0.84 8.09
CA LEU A 13 2.59 0.78 9.42
C LEU A 13 3.10 -0.63 9.75
N TRP A 14 2.38 -1.68 9.30
CA TRP A 14 2.80 -3.07 9.41
C TRP A 14 4.15 -3.34 8.72
N LEU A 15 4.41 -2.79 7.53
CA LEU A 15 5.69 -2.95 6.82
C LEU A 15 6.90 -2.41 7.60
N ILE A 16 6.71 -1.33 8.35
CA ILE A 16 7.76 -0.73 9.19
C ILE A 16 8.01 -1.63 10.40
N VAL A 17 6.94 -2.04 11.07
CA VAL A 17 7.00 -2.88 12.28
C VAL A 17 7.55 -4.27 11.96
N SER A 18 7.17 -4.87 10.83
CA SER A 18 7.63 -6.21 10.43
C SER A 18 9.14 -6.26 10.25
N ASN A 19 9.74 -5.26 9.58
CA ASN A 19 11.19 -5.14 9.42
C ASN A 19 11.92 -4.92 10.74
N TYR A 20 11.37 -4.06 11.60
CA TYR A 20 12.06 -3.65 12.82
C TYR A 20 12.04 -4.73 13.91
N THR A 21 10.98 -5.52 13.96
CA THR A 21 10.78 -6.50 15.05
C THR A 21 11.55 -7.81 14.87
N ARG A 22 12.18 -8.08 13.71
CA ARG A 22 12.89 -9.35 13.39
C ARG A 22 12.10 -10.63 13.78
N MET A 23 10.77 -10.55 13.86
CA MET A 23 9.91 -11.65 14.31
C MET A 23 9.86 -12.80 13.29
N LEU A 24 10.23 -12.52 12.05
CA LEU A 24 10.19 -13.47 10.93
C LEU A 24 11.61 -13.87 10.54
N GLN A 25 11.79 -15.13 10.11
CA GLN A 25 13.02 -15.56 9.47
C GLN A 25 13.34 -14.65 8.28
N PRO A 26 14.63 -14.40 7.98
CA PRO A 26 15.04 -13.45 6.93
C PRO A 26 14.37 -13.70 5.58
N THR A 27 14.23 -14.97 5.19
CA THR A 27 13.56 -15.37 3.95
C THR A 27 12.06 -15.02 3.96
N SER A 28 11.35 -15.34 5.05
CA SER A 28 9.92 -15.00 5.19
C SER A 28 9.68 -13.51 5.28
N LEU A 29 10.60 -12.76 5.91
CA LEU A 29 10.53 -11.30 6.00
C LEU A 29 10.68 -10.63 4.63
N MET A 30 11.62 -11.11 3.81
CA MET A 30 11.81 -10.65 2.44
C MET A 30 10.54 -10.86 1.60
N TRP A 31 9.97 -12.06 1.63
CA TRP A 31 8.73 -12.36 0.92
C TRP A 31 7.53 -11.56 1.45
N ASN A 32 7.43 -11.35 2.76
CA ASN A 32 6.37 -10.52 3.36
C ASN A 32 6.41 -9.08 2.83
N ASN A 33 7.60 -8.47 2.81
CA ASN A 33 7.78 -7.11 2.34
C ASN A 33 7.53 -6.97 0.83
N ILE A 34 7.98 -7.95 0.03
CA ILE A 34 7.74 -7.95 -1.43
C ILE A 34 6.25 -8.01 -1.73
N ILE A 35 5.51 -8.94 -1.10
CA ILE A 35 4.07 -9.11 -1.35
C ILE A 35 3.30 -7.84 -0.98
N ILE A 36 3.56 -7.27 0.19
CA ILE A 36 2.84 -6.07 0.64
C ILE A 36 3.25 -4.86 -0.20
N GLY A 37 4.52 -4.72 -0.56
CA GLY A 37 5.00 -3.67 -1.46
C GLY A 37 4.31 -3.71 -2.83
N ILE A 38 4.11 -4.89 -3.41
CA ILE A 38 3.38 -5.07 -4.68
C ILE A 38 1.92 -4.65 -4.52
N ILE A 39 1.24 -5.05 -3.44
CA ILE A 39 -0.16 -4.68 -3.20
C ILE A 39 -0.30 -3.15 -3.14
N ILE A 40 0.59 -2.48 -2.40
CA ILE A 40 0.59 -1.01 -2.29
C ILE A 40 0.89 -0.37 -3.65
N ALA A 41 1.90 -0.86 -4.38
CA ALA A 41 2.28 -0.32 -5.68
C ALA A 41 1.16 -0.46 -6.72
N VAL A 42 0.46 -1.60 -6.75
CA VAL A 42 -0.69 -1.81 -7.64
C VAL A 42 -1.84 -0.91 -7.25
N TYR A 43 -2.14 -0.77 -5.96
CA TYR A 43 -3.24 0.08 -5.51
C TYR A 43 -2.97 1.57 -5.76
N SER A 44 -1.75 2.02 -5.44
CA SER A 44 -1.31 3.38 -5.73
C SER A 44 -1.25 3.64 -7.23
N GLY A 45 -0.76 2.68 -8.02
CA GLY A 45 -0.72 2.77 -9.48
C GLY A 45 -2.12 2.85 -10.07
N TYR A 46 -3.06 2.05 -9.58
CA TYR A 46 -4.46 2.11 -9.98
C TYR A 46 -5.07 3.48 -9.67
N TYR A 47 -4.83 4.01 -8.47
CA TYR A 47 -5.33 5.35 -8.13
C TYR A 47 -4.68 6.46 -8.96
N LEU A 48 -3.39 6.37 -9.26
CA LEU A 48 -2.70 7.37 -10.08
C LEU A 48 -3.14 7.32 -11.55
N LEU A 49 -3.38 6.12 -12.09
CA LEU A 49 -3.78 5.94 -13.49
C LEU A 49 -5.27 6.19 -13.73
N PHE A 50 -6.15 5.73 -12.83
CA PHE A 50 -7.61 5.87 -12.98
C PHE A 50 -8.19 7.03 -12.18
N GLY A 51 -7.51 7.51 -11.14
CA GLY A 51 -7.92 8.70 -10.37
C GLY A 51 -7.55 10.02 -11.06
N GLY A 52 -6.55 10.02 -11.95
CA GLY A 52 -6.17 11.20 -12.74
C GLY A 52 -7.20 11.61 -13.80
N GLU A 53 -8.02 10.67 -14.31
CA GLU A 53 -9.07 10.99 -15.29
C GLU A 53 -10.27 11.73 -14.69
N VAL A 54 -10.47 11.63 -13.36
CA VAL A 54 -11.62 12.24 -12.69
C VAL A 54 -11.43 13.75 -12.50
N GLU A 55 -10.18 14.25 -12.45
CA GLU A 55 -9.89 15.68 -12.26
C GLU A 55 -10.01 16.49 -13.56
N ILE A 56 -9.80 15.89 -14.74
CA ILE A 56 -9.82 16.61 -16.02
C ILE A 56 -11.26 16.92 -16.49
N ARG A 57 -12.28 16.16 -16.03
CA ARG A 57 -13.68 16.32 -16.46
C ARG A 57 -14.53 17.28 -15.61
N ASP A 58 -13.95 17.93 -14.61
CA ASP A 58 -14.62 18.94 -13.78
C ASP A 58 -14.24 20.39 -14.15
N ARG A 59 -13.47 20.56 -15.25
CA ARG A 59 -12.93 21.85 -15.71
C ARG A 59 -13.27 22.21 -17.17
N SER A 60 -14.28 21.59 -17.79
CA SER A 60 -14.71 21.90 -19.17
C SER A 60 -16.21 22.10 -19.30
#